data_AF-A0A5C5T2X9-F1
#
_entry.id   AF-A0A5C5T2X9-F1
#
_cell.length_a   1.000
_cell.length_b   1.000
_cell.length_c   1.000
_cell.angle_alpha   90.00
_cell.angle_beta   90.00
_cell.angle_gamma   90.00
#
_symmetry.space_group_name_H-M   'P 1'
#
loop_
_entity.id
_entity.type
_entity.pdbx_description
1 polymer ?
#
loop_
_entity_poly.entity_id
_entity_poly.type
_entity_poly.pdbx_seq_one_letter_code
_entity_poly.pdbx_strand_id
1 'polypeptide(L)'
;MNKFSLLSLLMFVISVTAFFVMRGPDGDIYLTILILSTLSVIGLLFATFSKQLLWMIFGIAVNLIPLIVALLLLFAMGISEP
;
A
#
# COMPACT_ATOMS: atom_id res chain seq x y z
N MET A 1 -15.11 1.27 14.98
CA MET A 1 -14.05 0.68 14.14
C MET A 1 -13.60 -0.62 14.79
N ASN A 2 -13.54 -1.73 14.05
CA ASN A 2 -13.09 -3.01 14.62
C ASN A 2 -11.56 -3.14 14.54
N LYS A 3 -10.99 -4.16 15.19
CA LYS A 3 -9.52 -4.38 15.25
C LYS A 3 -8.92 -4.54 13.84
N PHE A 4 -9.59 -5.23 12.94
CA PHE A 4 -9.13 -5.44 11.56
C PHE A 4 -9.18 -4.15 10.74
N SER A 5 -10.22 -3.33 10.88
CA SER A 5 -10.30 -2.01 10.24
C SER A 5 -9.17 -1.09 10.72
N LEU A 6 -8.85 -1.12 12.01
CA LEU A 6 -7.74 -0.35 12.57
C LEU A 6 -6.39 -0.83 12.04
N LEU A 7 -6.18 -2.15 11.96
CA LEU A 7 -4.97 -2.73 11.36
C LEU A 7 -4.84 -2.40 9.87
N SER A 8 -5.94 -2.46 9.11
CA SER A 8 -5.99 -2.08 7.70
C SER A 8 -5.58 -0.62 7.48
N LEU A 9 -6.08 0.29 8.32
CA LEU A 9 -5.72 1.71 8.27
C LEU A 9 -4.26 1.93 8.70
N LEU A 10 -3.77 1.18 9.69
CA LEU A 10 -2.38 1.21 10.10
C LEU A 10 -1.45 0.80 8.96
N MET A 11 -1.79 -0.27 8.20
CA MET A 11 -0.99 -0.67 7.04
C MET A 11 -0.89 0.46 6.01
N PHE A 12 -2.01 1.14 5.71
CA PHE A 12 -2.01 2.29 4.82
C PHE A 12 -1.10 3.43 5.33
N VAL A 13 -1.20 3.79 6.61
CA VAL A 13 -0.35 4.86 7.20
C VAL A 13 1.13 4.50 7.12
N ILE A 14 1.49 3.24 7.42
CA ILE A 14 2.87 2.77 7.29
C ILE A 14 3.31 2.83 5.83
N SER A 15 2.49 2.39 4.86
CA SER A 15 2.81 2.48 3.43
C SER A 15 3.10 3.92 2.98
N VAL A 16 2.24 4.87 3.37
CA VAL A 16 2.42 6.29 3.03
C VAL A 16 3.72 6.82 3.65
N THR A 17 3.97 6.51 4.92
CA THR A 17 5.18 6.94 5.62
C THR A 17 6.44 6.35 4.97
N ALA A 18 6.42 5.04 4.66
CA ALA A 18 7.52 4.34 4.01
C ALA A 18 7.84 4.95 2.64
N PHE A 19 6.83 5.26 1.83
CA PHE A 19 7.03 5.94 0.54
C PHE A 19 7.78 7.27 0.68
N PHE A 20 7.40 8.10 1.64
CA PHE A 20 8.06 9.40 1.85
C PHE A 20 9.48 9.29 2.41
N VAL A 21 9.78 8.24 3.18
CA VAL A 21 11.12 7.97 3.70
C VAL A 21 12.04 7.41 2.62
N MET A 22 11.52 6.54 1.75
CA MET A 22 12.32 5.80 0.77
C MET A 22 12.45 6.48 -0.58
N ARG A 23 11.57 7.45 -0.90
CA ARG A 23 11.70 8.22 -2.14
C ARG A 23 13.00 9.03 -2.15
N GLY A 24 13.65 9.10 -3.30
CA GLY A 24 14.82 9.94 -3.51
C GLY A 24 15.64 9.50 -4.71
N PRO A 25 16.64 10.31 -5.12
CA PRO A 25 17.54 9.95 -6.22
C PRO A 25 18.30 8.64 -5.98
N ASP A 26 18.68 8.40 -4.73
CA ASP A 26 19.42 7.20 -4.29
C ASP A 26 18.49 6.11 -3.71
N GLY A 27 17.18 6.28 -3.84
CA GLY A 27 16.19 5.36 -3.27
C GLY A 27 16.09 4.05 -4.05
N ASP A 28 16.06 2.92 -3.34
CA ASP A 28 15.85 1.62 -3.97
C ASP A 28 14.38 1.46 -4.38
N ILE A 29 14.14 1.54 -5.69
CA ILE A 29 12.81 1.44 -6.29
C ILE A 29 12.23 0.02 -6.10
N TYR A 30 13.05 -1.03 -6.19
CA TYR A 30 12.58 -2.41 -5.97
C TYR A 30 12.12 -2.60 -4.53
N LEU A 31 12.89 -2.11 -3.57
CA LEU A 31 12.54 -2.17 -2.15
C LEU A 31 11.24 -1.39 -1.89
N THR A 32 11.11 -0.21 -2.50
CA THR A 32 9.90 0.62 -2.41
C THR A 32 8.67 -0.11 -2.93
N ILE A 33 8.75 -0.70 -4.13
CA ILE A 33 7.66 -1.48 -4.74
C ILE A 33 7.30 -2.67 -3.86
N LEU A 34 8.30 -3.39 -3.34
CA LEU A 34 8.11 -4.57 -2.49
C LEU A 34 7.34 -4.20 -1.22
N ILE A 35 7.80 -3.18 -0.49
CA ILE A 35 7.17 -2.74 0.76
C ILE A 35 5.73 -2.25 0.51
N LEU A 36 5.53 -1.38 -0.49
CA LEU A 36 4.20 -0.87 -0.80
C LEU A 36 3.23 -1.99 -1.18
N SER A 37 3.66 -2.93 -2.01
CA SER A 37 2.82 -4.06 -2.44
C SER A 37 2.48 -4.97 -1.27
N THR A 38 3.46 -5.37 -0.46
CA THR A 38 3.25 -6.26 0.69
C THR A 38 2.32 -5.63 1.72
N LEU A 39 2.58 -4.39 2.14
CA LEU A 39 1.73 -3.70 3.12
C LEU A 39 0.32 -3.48 2.60
N SER A 40 0.16 -3.13 1.32
CA SER A 40 -1.16 -2.95 0.70
C SER A 40 -1.96 -4.25 0.67
N VAL A 41 -1.33 -5.37 0.27
CA VAL A 41 -1.98 -6.69 0.27
C VAL A 41 -2.41 -7.09 1.69
N ILE A 42 -1.53 -6.91 2.69
CA ILE A 42 -1.88 -7.15 4.10
C ILE A 42 -3.05 -6.25 4.54
N GLY A 43 -3.01 -4.97 4.17
CA GLY A 43 -4.07 -4.02 4.48
C GLY A 43 -5.42 -4.37 3.84
N LEU A 44 -5.42 -4.91 2.61
CA LEU A 44 -6.60 -5.44 1.93
C LEU A 44 -7.17 -6.68 2.65
N LEU A 45 -6.32 -7.60 3.09
CA LEU A 45 -6.74 -8.77 3.87
C LEU A 45 -7.39 -8.36 5.21
N PHE A 46 -6.82 -7.36 5.88
CA PHE A 46 -7.45 -6.82 7.09
C PHE A 46 -8.77 -6.09 6.79
N ALA A 47 -8.89 -5.41 5.64
CA ALA A 47 -10.14 -4.76 5.26
C ALA A 47 -11.26 -5.78 5.02
N THR A 48 -10.99 -6.90 4.35
CA THR A 48 -11.99 -7.94 4.06
C THR A 48 -12.45 -8.69 5.31
N PHE A 49 -11.61 -8.80 6.34
CA PHE A 49 -12.01 -9.34 7.65
C PHE A 49 -12.84 -8.38 8.51
N SER A 50 -13.06 -7.14 8.05
CA SER A 50 -13.92 -6.20 8.74
C SER A 50 -15.40 -6.63 8.65
N LYS A 51 -16.05 -6.82 9.80
CA LYS A 51 -17.49 -7.11 9.88
C LYS A 51 -18.39 -5.91 9.55
N GLN A 52 -17.82 -4.70 9.45
CA GLN A 52 -18.55 -3.47 9.19
C GLN A 52 -18.33 -3.03 7.74
N LEU A 53 -19.39 -3.04 6.93
CA LEU A 53 -19.35 -2.80 5.48
C LEU A 53 -18.69 -1.47 5.12
N LEU A 54 -19.02 -0.39 5.83
CA LEU A 54 -18.39 0.92 5.63
C LEU A 54 -16.87 0.87 5.80
N TRP A 55 -16.39 0.23 6.86
CA TRP A 55 -14.95 0.11 7.11
C TRP A 55 -14.25 -0.89 6.18
N MET A 56 -14.97 -1.90 5.69
CA MET A 56 -14.47 -2.82 4.68
C MET A 56 -14.21 -2.06 3.36
N ILE A 57 -15.21 -1.33 2.85
CA ILE A 57 -15.08 -0.54 1.60
C ILE A 57 -13.99 0.51 1.76
N PHE A 58 -13.99 1.25 2.88
CA PHE A 58 -12.99 2.27 3.14
C PHE A 58 -11.57 1.68 3.21
N GLY A 59 -11.38 0.58 3.95
CA GLY A 59 -10.10 -0.12 4.05
C GLY A 59 -9.58 -0.63 2.71
N ILE A 60 -10.48 -1.15 1.86
CA ILE A 60 -10.14 -1.56 0.49
C ILE A 60 -9.71 -0.36 -0.35
N ALA A 61 -10.50 0.72 -0.32
CA ALA A 61 -10.23 1.92 -1.10
C ALA A 61 -8.88 2.55 -0.76
N VAL A 62 -8.55 2.69 0.54
CA VAL A 62 -7.27 3.32 0.95
C VAL A 62 -6.07 2.44 0.65
N ASN A 63 -6.16 1.11 0.81
CA ASN A 63 -5.03 0.22 0.53
C ASN A 63 -4.81 -0.05 -0.97
N LEU A 64 -5.80 0.22 -1.82
CA LEU A 64 -5.61 0.23 -3.27
C LEU A 64 -4.70 1.36 -3.74
N ILE A 65 -4.68 2.51 -3.05
CA ILE A 65 -3.85 3.66 -3.44
C ILE A 65 -2.35 3.30 -3.48
N PRO A 66 -1.70 2.84 -2.39
CA PRO A 66 -0.30 2.44 -2.41
C PRO A 66 -0.02 1.25 -3.35
N LEU A 67 -0.99 0.36 -3.55
CA LEU A 67 -0.86 -0.75 -4.52
C LEU A 67 -0.81 -0.22 -5.96
N ILE A 68 -1.69 0.71 -6.32
CA ILE A 68 -1.68 1.36 -7.64
C ILE A 68 -0.37 2.12 -7.82
N VAL A 69 0.12 2.83 -6.81
CA VAL A 69 1.43 3.50 -6.86
C VAL A 69 2.56 2.49 -7.11
N ALA A 70 2.57 1.35 -6.41
CA ALA A 70 3.56 0.30 -6.64
C ALA A 70 3.52 -0.25 -8.09
N LEU A 71 2.31 -0.44 -8.65
CA LEU A 71 2.15 -0.88 -10.05
C LEU A 71 2.64 0.18 -11.05
N LEU A 72 2.35 1.46 -10.79
CA LEU A 72 2.85 2.56 -11.63
C LEU A 72 4.37 2.68 -11.56
N LEU A 73 4.99 2.48 -10.40
CA LEU A 73 6.45 2.45 -10.24
C LEU A 73 7.06 1.27 -10.98
N LEU A 74 6.45 0.08 -10.89
CA LEU A 74 6.91 -1.09 -11.63
C LEU A 74 6.82 -0.87 -13.15
N PHE A 75 5.73 -0.26 -13.61
CA PHE A 75 5.56 0.10 -15.02
C PHE A 75 6.59 1.14 -15.46
N ALA A 76 6.80 2.19 -14.66
CA ALA A 76 7.81 3.21 -14.92
C ALA A 76 9.23 2.61 -15.01
N MET A 77 9.52 1.62 -14.17
CA MET A 77 10.79 0.91 -14.22
C MET A 77 10.96 0.14 -15.53
N GLY A 78 9.96 -0.65 -15.94
CA GLY A 78 10.04 -1.44 -17.16
C GLY A 78 10.15 -0.61 -18.45
N ILE A 79 9.62 0.62 -18.48
CA ILE A 79 9.80 1.53 -19.62
C ILE A 79 11.12 2.31 -19.58
N SER A 80 11.81 2.31 -18.43
CA SER A 80 13.09 3.01 -18.24
C SER A 80 14.32 2.13 -18.49
N GLU A 81 14.12 0.81 -18.61
CA GLU A 81 15.16 -0.12 -19.04
C GLU A 81 15.53 0.14 -20.52
N PRO A 82 16.83 0.31 -20.85
CA PRO A 82 17.29 0.64 -22.20
C PRO A 82 17.23 -0.52 -23.20
#